data_AF-I4CEY1-F1
#
_entry.id   AF-I4CEY1-F1
#
_cell.length_a   1.000
_cell.length_b   1.000
_cell.length_c   1.000
_cell.angle_alpha   90.00
_cell.angle_beta   90.00
_cell.angle_gamma   90.00
#
_symmetry.space_group_name_H-M   'P 1'
#
loop_
_entity.id
_entity.type
_entity.pdbx_description
1 polymer ?
#
loop_
_entity_poly.entity_id
_entity_poly.type
_entity_poly.pdbx_seq_one_letter_code
_entity_poly.pdbx_strand_id
1 'polypeptide(L)'
;MLDHSEKKTMIYNSLLDFLDRKGLLKERLPYTPALLEEVVFFAYKMRLITQGEVKKFLDLDRQGLKQKINEWNSGDEGNCTCRMARNPFVEQP
;
A
#
# COMPACT_ATOMS: atom_id res chain seq x y z
N MET A 1 12.31 10.48 20.17
CA MET A 1 11.70 10.81 18.87
C MET A 1 11.93 9.61 17.98
N LEU A 2 10.89 8.95 17.48
CA LEU A 2 11.07 7.83 16.54
C LEU A 2 11.67 8.37 15.24
N ASP A 3 12.70 7.69 14.74
CA ASP A 3 13.30 7.98 13.44
C ASP A 3 12.25 7.82 12.33
N HIS A 4 12.38 8.58 11.24
CA HIS A 4 11.44 8.54 10.11
C HIS A 4 11.33 7.13 9.52
N SER A 5 12.45 6.40 9.52
CA SER A 5 12.51 4.99 9.09
C SER A 5 11.72 4.05 10.01
N GLU A 6 11.80 4.25 11.32
CA GLU A 6 11.07 3.46 12.32
C GLU A 6 9.56 3.68 12.19
N LYS A 7 9.13 4.93 11.99
CA LYS A 7 7.70 5.25 11.77
C LYS A 7 7.15 4.57 10.53
N LYS A 8 7.87 4.59 9.41
CA LYS A 8 7.44 3.93 8.17
C LYS A 8 7.37 2.41 8.32
N THR A 9 8.32 1.83 9.05
CA THR A 9 8.31 0.39 9.39
C THR A 9 7.09 0.03 10.25
N MET A 10 6.73 0.85 11.24
CA MET A 10 5.53 0.65 12.04
C MET A 10 4.24 0.75 11.23
N ILE A 11 4.14 1.74 10.34
CA ILE A 11 3.00 1.89 9.43
C ILE A 11 2.88 0.66 8.52
N TYR A 12 3.99 0.22 7.94
CA TYR A 12 4.05 -0.96 7.11
C TYR A 12 3.55 -2.21 7.85
N ASN A 13 4.07 -2.48 9.05
CA ASN A 13 3.65 -3.62 9.85
C ASN A 13 2.17 -3.54 10.24
N SER A 14 1.67 -2.34 10.57
CA SER A 14 0.26 -2.14 10.92
C SER A 14 -0.66 -2.42 9.73
N LEU A 15 -0.26 -2.03 8.51
CA LEU A 15 -1.00 -2.34 7.30
C LEU A 15 -0.95 -3.85 6.98
N LEU A 16 0.21 -4.49 7.14
CA LEU A 16 0.33 -5.94 6.99
C LEU A 16 -0.58 -6.69 7.98
N ASP A 17 -0.58 -6.33 9.26
CA ASP A 17 -1.46 -6.93 10.26
C ASP A 17 -2.94 -6.78 9.89
N PHE A 18 -3.31 -5.62 9.36
CA PHE A 18 -4.67 -5.34 8.94
C PHE A 18 -5.09 -6.15 7.70
N LEU A 19 -4.20 -6.31 6.72
CA LEU A 19 -4.44 -7.16 5.55
C LEU A 19 -4.49 -8.65 5.92
N ASP A 20 -3.63 -9.09 6.84
CA ASP A 20 -3.57 -10.45 7.36
C ASP A 20 -4.88 -10.83 8.07
N ARG A 21 -5.41 -9.94 8.94
CA ARG A 21 -6.72 -10.11 9.59
C ARG A 21 -7.89 -10.22 8.60
N LYS A 22 -7.72 -9.73 7.37
CA LYS A 22 -8.72 -9.82 6.29
C LYS A 22 -8.47 -11.02 5.35
N GLY A 23 -7.46 -11.84 5.61
CA GLY A 23 -7.06 -12.95 4.74
C GLY A 23 -6.52 -12.50 3.38
N LEU A 24 -5.98 -11.28 3.30
CA LEU A 24 -5.48 -10.66 2.07
C LEU A 24 -3.96 -10.73 1.94
N LEU A 25 -3.25 -11.19 2.97
CA LEU A 25 -1.80 -11.32 2.98
C LEU A 25 -1.39 -12.79 2.80
N LYS A 26 -0.49 -13.08 1.85
CA LYS A 26 0.06 -14.44 1.66
C LYS A 26 1.36 -14.63 2.42
N GLU A 27 2.20 -13.61 2.46
CA GLU A 27 3.53 -13.65 3.06
C GLU A 27 3.91 -12.27 3.60
N ARG A 28 4.61 -12.25 4.74
CA ARG A 28 5.19 -11.03 5.32
C ARG A 28 6.63 -10.86 4.83
N LEU A 29 6.87 -9.82 4.05
CA LEU A 29 8.21 -9.44 3.60
C LEU A 29 8.83 -8.39 4.54
N PRO A 30 10.16 -8.31 4.63
CA PRO A 30 10.81 -7.22 5.37
C PRO A 30 10.49 -5.88 4.73
N TYR A 31 10.35 -4.85 5.57
CA TYR A 31 10.04 -3.49 5.13
C TYR A 31 11.04 -2.99 4.06
N THR A 32 10.48 -2.47 2.97
CA THR A 32 11.17 -1.58 2.04
C THR A 32 10.23 -0.44 1.66
N PRO A 33 10.74 0.73 1.25
CA PRO A 33 9.88 1.83 0.78
C PRO A 33 8.95 1.42 -0.38
N ALA A 34 9.45 0.60 -1.32
CA ALA A 34 8.67 0.08 -2.43
C ALA A 34 7.52 -0.82 -1.95
N LEU A 35 7.79 -1.73 -1.01
CA LEU A 35 6.76 -2.60 -0.44
C LEU A 35 5.72 -1.81 0.37
N LEU A 36 6.11 -0.74 1.06
CA LEU A 36 5.15 0.14 1.72
C LEU A 36 4.21 0.79 0.69
N GLU A 37 4.74 1.30 -0.42
CA GLU A 37 3.93 1.86 -1.49
C GLU A 37 2.96 0.82 -2.08
N GLU A 38 3.43 -0.39 -2.36
CA GLU A 38 2.59 -1.49 -2.85
C GLU A 38 1.46 -1.84 -1.87
N VAL A 39 1.77 -1.96 -0.57
CA VAL A 39 0.77 -2.29 0.46
C VAL A 39 -0.28 -1.17 0.59
N VAL A 40 0.15 0.09 0.54
CA VAL A 40 -0.77 1.25 0.59
C VAL A 40 -1.64 1.29 -0.66
N PHE A 41 -1.06 1.10 -1.84
CA PHE A 41 -1.79 1.01 -3.10
C PHE A 41 -2.86 -0.08 -3.06
N PHE A 42 -2.48 -1.29 -2.63
CA PHE A 42 -3.37 -2.42 -2.49
C PHE A 42 -4.53 -2.12 -1.53
N ALA A 43 -4.22 -1.64 -0.33
CA ALA A 43 -5.22 -1.31 0.68
C ALA A 43 -6.18 -0.20 0.19
N TYR A 44 -5.67 0.78 -0.57
CA TYR A 44 -6.46 1.84 -1.18
C TYR A 44 -7.40 1.30 -2.28
N LYS A 45 -6.91 0.47 -3.19
CA LYS A 45 -7.73 -0.12 -4.27
C LYS A 45 -8.79 -1.08 -3.74
N MET A 46 -8.49 -1.77 -2.65
CA MET A 46 -9.46 -2.57 -1.89
C MET A 46 -10.45 -1.73 -1.07
N ARG A 47 -10.39 -0.40 -1.14
CA ARG A 47 -11.21 0.57 -0.40
C ARG A 47 -11.13 0.38 1.12
N LEU A 48 -9.99 -0.10 1.62
CA LEU A 48 -9.78 -0.31 3.05
C LEU A 48 -9.18 0.91 3.74
N ILE A 49 -8.53 1.79 2.98
CA ILE A 49 -8.00 3.07 3.44
C ILE A 49 -8.42 4.19 2.48
N THR A 50 -8.43 5.41 2.98
CA THR A 50 -8.83 6.63 2.27
C THR A 50 -7.64 7.33 1.61
N GLN A 51 -7.89 8.24 0.66
CA GLN A 51 -6.83 9.08 0.08
C GLN A 51 -6.09 9.93 1.13
N GLY A 52 -6.78 10.33 2.20
CA GLY A 52 -6.16 11.05 3.32
C GLY A 52 -5.18 10.18 4.10
N GLU A 53 -5.44 8.88 4.22
CA GLU A 53 -4.52 7.92 4.82
C GLU A 53 -3.35 7.60 3.90
N VAL A 54 -3.57 7.46 2.58
CA VAL A 54 -2.48 7.34 1.58
C VAL A 54 -1.50 8.50 1.73
N LYS A 55 -2.01 9.73 1.80
CA LYS A 55 -1.18 10.93 2.01
C LYS A 55 -0.31 10.83 3.25
N LYS A 56 -0.89 10.37 4.36
CA LYS A 56 -0.19 10.23 5.65
C LYS A 56 0.85 9.10 5.62
N PHE A 57 0.51 7.95 5.07
CA PHE A 57 1.38 6.77 5.07
C PHE A 57 2.59 6.94 4.14
N LEU A 58 2.40 7.62 3.01
CA LEU A 58 3.47 7.88 2.03
C LEU A 58 4.15 9.23 2.24
N ASP A 59 3.76 10.00 3.26
CA ASP A 59 4.30 11.32 3.57
C ASP A 59 4.27 12.27 2.35
N LEU A 60 3.12 12.28 1.66
CA LEU A 60 2.93 13.07 0.45
C LEU A 60 2.34 14.44 0.76
N ASP A 61 2.73 15.44 -0.02
CA ASP A 61 1.99 16.70 -0.08
C ASP A 61 0.73 16.55 -0.96
N ARG A 62 -0.01 17.65 -1.16
CA ARG A 62 -1.24 17.64 -1.95
C ARG A 62 -0.97 17.31 -3.43
N GLN A 63 0.15 17.78 -3.97
CA GLN A 63 0.50 17.59 -5.38
C GLN A 63 0.98 16.16 -5.63
N GLY A 64 1.85 15.65 -4.76
CA GLY A 64 2.32 14.28 -4.76
C GLY A 64 1.17 13.28 -4.59
N LEU A 65 0.20 13.55 -3.69
CA LEU A 65 -1.00 12.73 -3.59
C LEU A 65 -1.77 12.71 -4.92
N LYS A 66 -2.03 13.88 -5.53
CA LYS A 66 -2.76 13.95 -6.79
C LYS A 66 -2.03 13.19 -7.90
N GLN A 67 -0.72 13.34 -8.01
CA GLN A 67 0.10 12.62 -8.99
C GLN A 67 0.03 11.12 -8.76
N LYS A 68 0.21 10.66 -7.51
CA LYS A 68 0.20 9.24 -7.15
C LYS A 68 -1.17 8.59 -7.41
N ILE A 69 -2.26 9.26 -7.03
CA ILE A 69 -3.62 8.77 -7.33
C ILE A 69 -3.89 8.75 -8.84
N ASN A 70 -3.42 9.75 -9.57
CA ASN A 70 -3.55 9.76 -11.03
C ASN A 70 -2.76 8.60 -11.66
N GLU A 71 -1.50 8.41 -11.29
CA GLU A 71 -0.63 7.30 -11.71
C GLU A 71 -1.32 5.94 -11.49
N TRP A 72 -1.85 5.73 -10.29
CA TRP A 72 -2.58 4.52 -9.92
C TRP A 72 -3.90 4.32 -10.68
N ASN A 73 -4.48 5.37 -11.26
CA ASN A 73 -5.73 5.31 -12.01
C ASN A 73 -5.53 5.36 -13.53
N SER A 74 -4.37 5.82 -14.02
CA SER A 74 -4.09 6.04 -15.45
C SER A 74 -3.52 4.85 -16.18
N GLY A 75 -3.30 3.72 -15.50
CA GLY A 75 -3.07 2.44 -16.18
C GLY A 75 -1.67 2.29 -16.78
N ASP A 76 -0.64 2.32 -15.94
CA ASP A 76 0.50 1.42 -16.14
C ASP A 76 0.48 0.44 -14.95
N GLU A 77 -0.36 -0.59 -15.08
CA GLU A 77 -0.67 -1.61 -14.06
C GLU A 77 0.50 -2.63 -13.89
N GLY A 78 1.64 -2.35 -14.52
CA GLY A 78 2.80 -3.23 -14.65
C GLY A 78 3.76 -3.13 -13.47
N ASN A 79 3.41 -3.80 -12.37
CA ASN A 79 4.26 -4.39 -11.32
C ASN A 79 3.64 -4.19 -9.93
N CYS A 80 2.38 -4.62 -9.74
CA CYS A 80 1.98 -5.02 -8.40
C CYS A 80 2.63 -6.40 -8.11
N THR A 81 3.91 -6.39 -7.74
CA THR A 81 4.65 -7.58 -7.28
C THR A 81 4.22 -8.06 -5.89
N CYS A 82 3.19 -7.42 -5.32
CA CYS A 82 2.75 -7.68 -3.97
C CYS A 82 2.35 -9.16 -3.81
N ARG A 83 3.01 -9.86 -2.90
CA ARG A 83 2.70 -11.23 -2.49
C ARG A 83 1.41 -11.26 -1.64
N MET A 84 0.35 -10.68 -2.17
CA MET A 84 -0.98 -10.65 -1.53
C MET A 84 -1.74 -11.92 -1.88
N ALA A 85 -2.55 -12.40 -0.95
CA ALA A 85 -3.31 -13.66 -1.10
C ALA A 85 -4.37 -13.57 -2.19
N ARG A 86 -4.85 -12.36 -2.49
CA ARG A 86 -5.73 -12.06 -3.62
C ARG A 86 -5.18 -10.85 -4.33
N ASN A 87 -4.84 -10.98 -5.59
CA ASN A 87 -4.53 -9.83 -6.43
C ASN A 87 -5.88 -9.20 -6.87
N PRO A 88 -6.22 -7.96 -6.46
CA PRO A 88 -7.49 -7.31 -6.83
C PRO A 88 -7.56 -6.97 -8.31
N PHE A 89 -6.48 -7.14 -9.05
CA PHE A 89 -6.36 -6.91 -10.48
C PHE A 89 -6.43 -8.21 -11.29
N VAL A 90 -6.39 -9.38 -10.65
CA VAL A 90 -6.61 -10.66 -11.32
C VAL A 90 -8.07 -11.02 -11.12
N GLU A 91 -8.86 -10.92 -12.19
CA GLU A 91 -10.15 -11.60 -12.25
C GLU A 91 -9.89 -13.09 -12.02
N GLN A 92 -10.44 -13.65 -10.94
CA GLN A 92 -10.39 -15.09 -10.74
C GLN A 92 -11.20 -15.75 -11.88
N PRO A 93 -10.71 -16.82 -12.51
CA PRO A 93 -11.55 -17.65 -13.38
C PRO A 93 -12.69 -18.32 -12.60
#